data_AF-A0A6F9DQJ6-F1
#
_entry.id   AF-A0A6F9DQJ6-F1
#
_cell.length_a   1.000
_cell.length_b   1.000
_cell.length_c   1.000
_cell.angle_alpha   90.00
_cell.angle_beta   90.00
_cell.angle_gamma   90.00
#
_symmetry.space_group_name_H-M   'P 1'
#
loop_
_entity.id
_entity.type
_entity.pdbx_description
1 polymer ?
#
loop_
_entity_poly.entity_id
_entity_poly.type
_entity_poly.pdbx_seq_one_letter_code
_entity_poly.pdbx_strand_id
1 'polypeptide(L)' 'MECTVCKSRKQLPIKRCKHFELGGDKKRKGQMIQF' A
#
# COMPACT_ATOMS: atom_id res chain seq x y z
N MET A 1 -8.70 -8.16 1.49
CA MET A 1 -9.18 -7.42 2.67
C MET A 1 -9.98 -8.36 3.54
N GLU A 2 -9.55 -8.59 4.78
CA GLU A 2 -10.24 -9.45 5.74
C GLU A 2 -10.77 -8.60 6.90
N CYS A 3 -12.02 -8.82 7.30
CA CYS A 3 -12.60 -8.17 8.47
C CYS A 3 -12.04 -8.79 9.75
N THR A 4 -11.44 -8.00 10.64
CA THR A 4 -10.84 -8.50 11.89
C THR A 4 -11.88 -8.99 12.90
N VAL A 5 -13.14 -8.57 12.77
CA VAL A 5 -14.24 -8.93 13.68
C VAL A 5 -14.93 -10.22 13.24
N CYS A 6 -15.41 -10.26 11.98
CA CYS A 6 -16.21 -11.37 11.46
C CYS A 6 -15.48 -12.28 10.45
N LYS A 7 -14.19 -12.00 10.16
CA LYS A 7 -13.33 -12.79 9.25
C LYS A 7 -13.81 -12.94 7.81
N SER A 8 -14.84 -12.18 7.41
CA SER A 8 -15.28 -12.13 6.02
C SER A 8 -14.18 -11.54 5.12
N ARG A 9 -13.98 -12.12 3.94
CA ARG A 9 -12.98 -11.67 2.95
C ARG A 9 -13.66 -10.98 1.77
N LYS A 10 -13.08 -9.85 1.32
CA LYS A 10 -13.50 -9.14 0.10
C LYS A 10 -12.29 -8.83 -0.79
N GLN A 11 -12.50 -8.95 -2.10
CA GLN A 11 -11.55 -8.55 -3.14
C GLN A 11 -11.84 -7.10 -3.57
N LEU A 12 -10.80 -6.33 -3.83
CA LEU A 12 -10.90 -4.97 -4.36
C LEU A 12 -10.07 -4.86 -5.63
N PRO A 13 -10.62 -4.35 -6.73
CA PRO A 13 -9.86 -4.15 -7.95
C PRO A 13 -8.93 -2.94 -7.79
N ILE A 14 -7.76 -3.01 -8.42
CA ILE A 14 -6.85 -1.88 -8.59
C ILE A 14 -6.81 -1.46 -10.06
N LYS A 15 -6.49 -0.18 -10.32
CA LYS A 15 -6.23 0.28 -11.68
C LYS A 15 -4.91 -0.29 -12.21
N ARG A 16 -4.73 -0.31 -13.53
CA ARG A 16 -3.46 -0.73 -14.15
C ARG A 16 -2.33 0.22 -13.74
N CYS A 17 -1.23 -0.35 -13.25
CA CYS A 17 -0.02 0.35 -12.86
C CYS A 17 1.20 -0.51 -13.23
N LYS A 18 2.35 0.13 -13.49
CA LYS A 18 3.59 -0.58 -13.90
C LYS A 18 4.26 -1.30 -12.73
N HIS A 19 4.32 -0.64 -11.58
CA HIS A 19 4.89 -1.19 -10.36
C HIS A 19 3.85 -1.04 -9.25
N PHE A 20 3.54 -2.15 -8.58
CA PHE A 20 2.63 -2.21 -7.44
C PHE A 20 3.33 -2.96 -6.33
N GLU A 21 3.44 -2.31 -5.17
CA GLU A 21 4.10 -2.85 -4.00
C GLU A 21 3.16 -2.71 -2.80
N LEU A 22 3.07 -3.78 -2.01
CA LEU A 22 2.31 -3.82 -0.76
C LEU A 22 3.28 -3.86 0.41
N GLY A 23 3.15 -2.88 1.30
CA GLY A 23 4.16 -2.66 2.34
C GLY A 23 5.37 -1.92 1.79
N GLY A 24 5.95 -1.07 2.62
CA GLY A 24 7.06 -0.20 2.26
C GLY A 24 7.12 1.00 3.19
N ASP A 25 8.24 1.72 3.11
CA ASP A 25 8.42 2.91 3.92
C ASP A 25 7.55 4.06 3.42
N LYS A 26 6.90 4.73 4.37
CA LYS A 26 6.23 6.00 4.07
C LYS A 26 7.30 7.01 3.67
N LYS A 27 7.06 7.70 2.55
CA LYS A 27 7.89 8.83 2.14
C LYS A 27 8.04 9.84 3.28
N ARG A 28 9.27 10.16 3.66
CA ARG A 28 9.57 11.16 4.70
C ARG A 28 9.40 12.56 4.12
N LYS A 29 8.79 13.47 4.88
CA LYS A 29 8.63 14.88 4.47
C LYS A 29 9.95 15.64 4.72
N GLY A 30 10.37 16.46 3.77
CA GLY A 30 11.51 17.40 3.94
C GLY A 30 12.90 16.76 3.95
N GLN A 31 13.05 15.51 3.52
CA GLN A 31 14.37 14.91 3.39
C GLN A 31 15.13 15.51 2.21
N MET A 32 16.35 15.96 2.50
CA MET A 32 17.30 16.40 1.48
C MET A 32 17.79 15.17 0.71
N ILE A 33 17.87 15.27 -0.61
CA ILE A 33 18.45 14.21 -1.42
C ILE A 33 19.96 14.30 -1.21
N GLN A 34 20.55 13.20 -0.73
CA GLN A 34 21.99 13.06 -0.59
C GLN A 34 22.53 12.58 -1.94
N PHE A 35 23.47 13.32 -2.51
CA PHE A 35 24.17 12.97 -3.75
C PHE A 35 25.39 12.10 -3.46
#